data_AF-A0A377KCC5-F1
#
_entry.id   AF-A0A377KCC5-F1
#
_cell.length_a   1.000
_cell.length_b   1.000
_cell.length_c   1.000
_cell.angle_alpha   90.00
_cell.angle_beta   90.00
_cell.angle_gamma   90.00
#
_symmetry.space_group_name_H-M   'P 1'
#
loop_
_entity.id
_entity.type
_entity.pdbx_description
1 polymer ?
#
loop_
_entity_poly.entity_id
_entity_poly.type
_entity_poly.pdbx_seq_one_letter_code
_entity_poly.pdbx_strand_id
1 'polypeptide(L)'
;MALEDGVSLLNRLRMEGKNSKADVVLGLDNNLLDAASKTGLFAKSGVAAEAVNVPGGWNNDTFVPFDYGYFAFVYDKNKLKNPPQSLKELVESVQNWRVIYEDPRTSTPGLGLLLWMQKVYGDNAPQAWQKLAKKTVTVTKGWSEAYGLFLKR
;
A
#
# COMPACT_ATOMS: atom_id res chain seq x y z
N MET A 1 14.53 6.36 14.43
CA MET A 1 13.29 6.59 13.65
C MET A 1 12.99 5.33 12.87
N ALA A 2 11.90 4.66 13.23
CA ALA A 2 11.34 3.60 12.39
C ALA A 2 10.86 4.25 11.08
N LEU A 3 11.12 3.62 9.94
CA LEU A 3 10.41 3.98 8.71
C LEU A 3 9.01 3.39 8.85
N GLU A 4 7.99 4.24 8.70
CA GLU A 4 6.61 3.83 8.97
C GLU A 4 6.01 2.95 7.86
N ASP A 5 6.68 2.83 6.71
CA ASP A 5 6.12 2.16 5.54
C ASP A 5 7.11 1.29 4.74
N GLY A 6 6.60 0.16 4.23
CA GLY A 6 7.34 -0.91 3.54
C GLY A 6 8.16 -0.50 2.31
N VAL A 7 7.65 0.40 1.46
CA VAL A 7 8.38 0.84 0.25
C VAL A 7 9.64 1.62 0.66
N SER A 8 9.50 2.49 1.66
CA SER A 8 10.61 3.25 2.22
C SER A 8 11.62 2.34 2.93
N LEU A 9 11.16 1.30 3.64
CA LEU A 9 12.01 0.29 4.27
C LEU A 9 12.93 -0.39 3.24
N LEU A 10 12.36 -0.89 2.13
CA LEU A 10 13.15 -1.54 1.09
C LEU A 10 14.15 -0.59 0.43
N ASN A 11 13.73 0.64 0.13
CA ASN A 11 14.62 1.64 -0.48
C ASN A 11 15.80 1.99 0.44
N ARG A 12 15.56 2.13 1.74
CA ARG A 12 16.65 2.36 2.70
C ARG A 12 17.57 1.16 2.82
N LEU A 13 17.03 -0.05 2.91
CA LEU A 13 17.84 -1.27 2.96
C LEU A 13 18.76 -1.38 1.74
N ARG A 14 18.28 -1.02 0.55
CA ARG A 14 19.09 -0.98 -0.69
C ARG A 14 20.24 0.03 -0.62
N MET A 15 20.04 1.17 0.04
CA MET A 15 21.08 2.19 0.21
C MET A 15 22.11 1.78 1.27
N GLU A 16 21.66 1.12 2.35
CA GLU A 16 22.56 0.63 3.41
C GLU A 16 23.34 -0.61 2.95
N GLY A 17 22.75 -1.46 2.11
CA GLY A 17 23.36 -2.67 1.57
C GLY A 17 23.84 -3.61 2.69
N LYS A 18 25.03 -4.20 2.50
CA LYS A 18 25.65 -5.11 3.48
C LYS A 18 26.05 -4.45 4.80
N ASN A 19 26.07 -3.11 4.85
CA ASN A 19 26.39 -2.37 6.05
C ASN A 19 25.13 -2.04 6.88
N SER A 20 23.95 -2.50 6.44
CA SER A 20 22.74 -2.38 7.24
C SER A 20 22.91 -3.08 8.57
N LYS A 21 22.38 -2.47 9.62
CA LYS A 21 22.34 -3.05 10.98
C LYS A 21 21.06 -3.87 11.21
N ALA A 22 20.24 -4.06 10.18
CA ALA A 22 18.99 -4.77 10.29
C ALA A 22 19.22 -6.29 10.20
N ASP A 23 18.87 -7.00 11.27
CA ASP A 23 18.82 -8.48 11.25
C ASP A 23 17.52 -8.99 10.62
N VAL A 24 16.43 -8.23 10.76
CA VAL A 24 15.10 -8.54 10.24
C VAL A 24 14.47 -7.28 9.67
N VAL A 25 13.82 -7.40 8.51
CA VAL A 25 12.99 -6.34 7.92
C VAL A 25 11.54 -6.84 7.90
N LEU A 26 10.71 -6.23 8.74
CA LEU A 26 9.28 -6.52 8.84
C LEU A 26 8.48 -5.36 8.27
N GLY A 27 7.47 -5.66 7.44
CA GLY A 27 6.59 -4.66 6.83
C GLY A 27 6.73 -4.48 5.32
N LEU A 28 7.47 -5.37 4.63
CA LEU A 28 7.34 -5.52 3.18
C LEU A 28 6.03 -6.25 2.85
N ASP A 29 5.44 -5.94 1.69
CA ASP A 29 4.22 -6.59 1.22
C ASP A 29 4.49 -7.44 -0.05
N ASN A 30 3.44 -8.11 -0.52
CA ASN A 30 3.49 -8.96 -1.71
C ASN A 30 3.83 -8.19 -3.00
N ASN A 31 3.61 -6.89 -3.05
CA ASN A 31 3.90 -6.05 -4.22
C ASN A 31 5.39 -5.70 -4.33
N LEU A 32 6.15 -5.88 -3.25
CA LEU A 32 7.58 -5.54 -3.16
C LEU A 32 8.51 -6.75 -3.31
N LEU A 33 8.00 -7.98 -3.32
CA LEU A 33 8.82 -9.20 -3.24
C LEU A 33 9.79 -9.38 -4.40
N ASP A 34 9.37 -9.09 -5.64
CA ASP A 34 10.25 -9.20 -6.81
C ASP A 34 11.42 -8.21 -6.72
N ALA A 35 11.12 -6.95 -6.38
CA ALA A 35 12.14 -5.95 -6.17
C ALA A 35 13.07 -6.31 -5.01
N ALA A 36 12.52 -6.81 -3.90
CA ALA A 36 13.26 -7.23 -2.72
C ALA A 36 14.16 -8.44 -3.03
N SER A 37 13.65 -9.45 -3.74
CA SER A 37 14.43 -10.63 -4.16
C SER A 37 15.61 -10.24 -5.03
N LYS A 38 15.40 -9.37 -6.01
CA LYS A 38 16.45 -8.87 -6.92
C LYS A 38 17.55 -8.08 -6.23
N THR A 39 17.35 -7.63 -4.98
CA THR A 39 18.43 -6.97 -4.23
C THR A 39 19.54 -7.91 -3.80
N GLY A 40 19.23 -9.21 -3.64
CA GLY A 40 20.17 -10.18 -3.05
C GLY A 40 20.52 -9.89 -1.58
N LEU A 41 19.74 -9.06 -0.88
CA LEU A 41 19.97 -8.68 0.53
C LEU A 41 19.26 -9.60 1.53
N PHE A 42 18.38 -10.48 1.05
CA PHE A 42 17.61 -11.40 1.88
C PHE A 42 18.10 -12.83 1.73
N ALA A 43 18.06 -13.59 2.82
CA ALA A 43 18.38 -15.02 2.85
C ALA A 43 17.11 -15.84 3.11
N LYS A 44 17.19 -17.14 2.84
CA LYS A 44 16.08 -18.07 3.09
C LYS A 44 15.67 -18.03 4.56
N SER A 45 14.36 -18.00 4.82
CA SER A 45 13.82 -17.90 6.18
C SER A 45 13.91 -19.22 6.96
N GLY A 46 13.92 -20.35 6.23
CA GLY A 46 13.83 -21.69 6.83
C GLY A 46 12.45 -22.00 7.43
N VAL A 47 11.46 -21.12 7.24
CA VAL A 47 10.09 -21.33 7.71
C VAL A 47 9.35 -22.24 6.73
N ALA A 48 8.72 -23.27 7.25
CA ALA A 48 7.88 -24.19 6.49
C ALA A 48 6.68 -23.45 5.87
N ALA A 49 6.46 -23.60 4.57
CA ALA A 49 5.37 -22.91 3.86
C ALA A 49 3.99 -23.36 4.37
N GLU A 50 3.90 -24.59 4.88
CA GLU A 50 2.70 -25.19 5.47
C GLU A 50 2.27 -24.50 6.77
N ALA A 51 3.18 -23.76 7.41
CA ALA A 51 2.86 -22.95 8.60
C ALA A 51 2.08 -21.66 8.24
N VAL A 52 1.97 -21.33 6.95
CA VAL A 52 1.36 -20.10 6.45
C VAL A 52 0.10 -20.40 5.65
N ASN A 53 -1.00 -19.76 6.04
CA ASN A 53 -2.27 -19.85 5.30
C ASN A 53 -2.77 -18.44 4.95
N VAL A 54 -2.69 -18.08 3.66
CA VAL A 54 -3.12 -16.78 3.12
C VAL A 54 -3.94 -16.99 1.84
N PRO A 55 -4.83 -16.04 1.48
CA PRO A 55 -5.61 -16.13 0.25
C PRO A 55 -4.73 -16.31 -0.99
N GLY A 56 -5.05 -17.28 -1.84
CA GLY A 56 -4.27 -17.62 -3.03
C GLY A 56 -3.08 -18.55 -2.77
N GLY A 57 -2.84 -18.93 -1.52
CA GLY A 57 -1.70 -19.76 -1.12
C GLY A 57 -0.39 -18.98 -1.01
N TRP A 58 0.62 -19.60 -0.42
CA TRP A 58 1.95 -19.02 -0.30
C TRP A 58 3.02 -20.06 -0.62
N ASN A 59 3.98 -19.67 -1.45
CA ASN A 59 5.15 -20.48 -1.75
C ASN A 59 6.35 -19.58 -2.00
N ASN A 60 7.07 -19.23 -0.94
CA ASN A 60 8.29 -18.45 -0.99
C ASN A 60 9.24 -18.92 0.13
N ASP A 61 10.52 -19.16 -0.20
CA ASP A 61 11.50 -19.67 0.76
C ASP A 61 12.25 -18.57 1.53
N THR A 62 11.97 -17.31 1.22
CA THR A 62 12.70 -16.13 1.71
C THR A 62 11.78 -15.19 2.51
N PHE A 63 10.60 -14.87 1.98
CA PHE A 63 9.66 -13.93 2.60
C PHE A 63 8.51 -14.68 3.28
N VAL A 64 8.26 -14.35 4.55
CA VAL A 64 7.27 -15.01 5.41
C VAL A 64 6.12 -14.05 5.71
N PRO A 65 4.88 -14.36 5.29
CA PRO A 65 3.70 -13.58 5.67
C PRO A 65 3.48 -13.65 7.17
N PHE A 66 3.22 -12.50 7.77
CA PHE A 66 2.84 -12.40 9.18
C PHE A 66 1.40 -11.91 9.35
N ASP A 67 0.85 -11.18 8.37
CA ASP A 67 -0.55 -10.81 8.26
C ASP A 67 -0.99 -10.67 6.78
N TYR A 68 -2.27 -10.40 6.55
CA TYR A 68 -2.80 -10.01 5.24
C TYR A 68 -4.04 -9.11 5.41
N GLY A 69 -4.38 -8.36 4.35
CA GLY A 69 -5.56 -7.51 4.32
C GLY A 69 -5.91 -7.03 2.92
N TYR A 70 -7.00 -6.27 2.82
CA TYR A 70 -7.47 -5.67 1.57
C TYR A 70 -7.53 -4.16 1.73
N PHE A 71 -7.07 -3.42 0.72
CA PHE A 71 -7.18 -1.97 0.70
C PHE A 71 -8.63 -1.54 0.43
N ALA A 72 -9.11 -0.59 1.22
CA ALA A 72 -10.44 0.00 1.06
C ALA A 72 -10.44 1.44 1.57
N PHE A 73 -11.31 2.27 0.98
CA PHE A 73 -11.56 3.61 1.51
C PHE A 73 -12.44 3.54 2.75
N VAL A 74 -11.98 4.17 3.83
CA VAL A 74 -12.71 4.29 5.09
C VAL A 74 -13.52 5.58 5.09
N TYR A 75 -14.71 5.56 5.68
CA TYR A 75 -15.56 6.74 5.83
C TYR A 75 -16.36 6.70 7.14
N ASP A 76 -16.73 7.87 7.64
CA ASP A 76 -17.64 8.00 8.78
C ASP A 76 -19.10 7.95 8.29
N LYS A 77 -19.84 6.89 8.66
CA LYS A 77 -21.25 6.68 8.31
C LYS A 77 -22.19 7.77 8.86
N ASN A 78 -21.77 8.51 9.89
CA ASN A 78 -22.54 9.63 10.42
C ASN A 78 -22.43 10.86 9.51
N LYS A 79 -21.27 11.05 8.85
CA LYS A 79 -20.98 12.21 7.99
C LYS A 79 -21.26 11.94 6.51
N LEU A 80 -21.08 10.71 6.03
CA LEU A 80 -21.27 10.33 4.63
C LEU A 80 -22.35 9.26 4.51
N LYS A 81 -23.58 9.68 4.18
CA LYS A 81 -24.75 8.80 4.09
C LYS A 81 -24.80 7.94 2.84
N ASN A 82 -24.33 8.49 1.72
CA ASN A 82 -24.31 7.81 0.42
C ASN A 82 -22.84 7.72 -0.05
N PRO A 83 -22.06 6.78 0.50
CA PRO A 83 -20.69 6.54 0.05
C PRO A 83 -20.67 5.90 -1.35
N PRO A 84 -19.57 6.04 -2.11
CA PRO A 84 -19.42 5.32 -3.37
C PRO A 84 -19.42 3.81 -3.13
N GLN A 85 -20.05 3.09 -4.06
CA GLN A 85 -20.17 1.63 -4.05
C GLN A 85 -19.09 0.93 -4.89
N SER A 86 -18.29 1.71 -5.63
CA SER A 86 -17.17 1.18 -6.41
C SER A 86 -16.05 2.22 -6.54
N LEU A 87 -14.85 1.74 -6.89
CA LEU A 87 -13.74 2.64 -7.23
C LEU A 87 -14.10 3.56 -8.39
N LYS A 88 -14.84 3.04 -9.39
CA LYS A 88 -15.27 3.85 -10.53
C LYS A 88 -16.19 4.98 -10.12
N GLU A 89 -17.14 4.69 -9.23
CA GLU A 89 -18.03 5.72 -8.71
C GLU A 89 -17.26 6.78 -7.93
N LEU A 90 -16.35 6.37 -7.03
CA LEU A 90 -15.49 7.29 -6.28
C LEU A 90 -14.74 8.26 -7.21
N VAL A 91 -14.19 7.77 -8.32
CA VAL A 91 -13.39 8.55 -9.27
C VAL A 91 -14.28 9.42 -10.17
N GLU A 92 -15.34 8.86 -10.74
CA GLU A 92 -16.08 9.46 -11.86
C GLU A 92 -17.31 10.27 -11.45
N SER A 93 -17.87 10.01 -10.27
CA SER A 93 -19.07 10.70 -9.80
C SER A 93 -18.86 12.22 -9.70
N VAL A 94 -19.92 12.99 -9.94
CA VAL A 94 -19.94 14.45 -9.72
C VAL A 94 -20.03 14.82 -8.23
N GLN A 95 -20.22 13.84 -7.35
CA GLN A 95 -20.24 14.05 -5.91
C GLN A 95 -18.89 14.59 -5.41
N ASN A 96 -18.95 15.65 -4.59
CA ASN A 96 -17.78 16.34 -4.05
C ASN A 96 -17.21 15.61 -2.82
N TRP A 97 -16.87 14.34 -2.99
CA TRP A 97 -16.14 13.60 -1.95
C TRP A 97 -14.72 14.12 -1.83
N ARG A 98 -14.23 14.14 -0.60
CA ARG A 98 -12.86 14.54 -0.25
C ARG A 98 -12.06 13.31 0.10
N VAL A 99 -10.96 13.10 -0.60
CA VAL A 99 -10.14 11.89 -0.48
C VAL A 99 -8.75 12.25 0.04
N ILE A 100 -8.24 11.42 0.95
CA ILE A 100 -6.84 11.41 1.39
C ILE A 100 -6.32 10.00 1.11
N TYR A 101 -5.10 9.88 0.61
CA TYR A 101 -4.40 8.61 0.39
C TYR A 101 -2.89 8.82 0.50
N GLU A 102 -2.13 7.74 0.49
CA GLU A 102 -0.69 7.75 0.68
C GLU A 102 0.09 7.77 -0.65
N ASP A 103 1.32 8.29 -0.62
CA ASP A 103 2.23 8.32 -1.76
C ASP A 103 2.72 6.90 -2.11
N PRO A 104 2.49 6.40 -3.34
CA PRO A 104 2.86 5.04 -3.73
C PRO A 104 4.37 4.79 -3.76
N ARG A 105 5.20 5.84 -3.72
CA ARG A 105 6.66 5.72 -3.72
C ARG A 105 7.24 5.48 -2.34
N THR A 106 6.45 5.70 -1.29
CA THR A 106 6.89 5.58 0.09
C THR A 106 6.02 4.64 0.92
N SER A 107 4.74 4.47 0.57
CA SER A 107 3.74 3.72 1.35
C SER A 107 3.19 2.49 0.64
N THR A 108 3.00 1.40 1.40
CA THR A 108 2.40 0.15 0.86
C THR A 108 0.90 0.29 0.58
N PRO A 109 0.07 0.91 1.44
CA PRO A 109 -1.28 1.36 1.06
C PRO A 109 -1.33 2.23 -0.20
N GLY A 110 -0.41 3.19 -0.33
CA GLY A 110 -0.31 4.04 -1.52
C GLY A 110 -0.03 3.22 -2.79
N LEU A 111 0.94 2.30 -2.73
CA LEU A 111 1.26 1.39 -3.83
C LEU A 111 0.06 0.46 -4.14
N GLY A 112 -0.64 0.00 -3.11
CA GLY A 112 -1.89 -0.75 -3.23
C GLY A 112 -2.95 -0.01 -4.04
N LEU A 113 -3.19 1.26 -3.74
CA LEU A 113 -4.14 2.10 -4.49
C LEU A 113 -3.67 2.32 -5.94
N LEU A 114 -2.36 2.49 -6.17
CA LEU A 114 -1.79 2.59 -7.51
C LEU A 114 -2.11 1.35 -8.35
N LEU A 115 -1.87 0.16 -7.80
CA LEU A 115 -2.15 -1.10 -8.48
C LEU A 115 -3.65 -1.34 -8.63
N TRP A 116 -4.47 -0.95 -7.65
CA TRP A 116 -5.92 -1.06 -7.74
C TRP A 116 -6.50 -0.19 -8.86
N MET A 117 -6.05 1.06 -8.97
CA MET A 117 -6.40 1.94 -10.08
C MET A 117 -5.99 1.34 -11.43
N GLN A 118 -4.77 0.80 -11.53
CA GLN A 118 -4.32 0.13 -12.76
C GLN A 118 -5.18 -1.09 -13.09
N LYS A 119 -5.59 -1.89 -12.11
CA LYS A 119 -6.45 -3.06 -12.33
C LYS A 119 -7.86 -2.69 -12.81
N VAL A 120 -8.44 -1.59 -12.34
CA VAL A 120 -9.80 -1.17 -12.71
C VAL A 120 -9.84 -0.39 -14.03
N TYR A 121 -8.81 0.41 -14.30
CA TYR A 121 -8.79 1.34 -15.43
C TYR A 121 -7.85 0.96 -16.58
N GLY A 122 -6.85 0.11 -16.34
CA GLY A 122 -5.84 -0.23 -17.34
C GLY A 122 -5.16 1.02 -17.91
N ASP A 123 -5.12 1.13 -19.22
CA ASP A 123 -4.51 2.27 -19.94
C ASP A 123 -5.22 3.61 -19.69
N ASN A 124 -6.44 3.59 -19.16
CA ASN A 124 -7.19 4.80 -18.78
C ASN A 124 -6.86 5.30 -17.36
N ALA A 125 -5.94 4.65 -16.64
CA ALA A 125 -5.54 5.06 -15.30
C ALA A 125 -5.04 6.52 -15.23
N PRO A 126 -4.27 7.06 -16.20
CA PRO A 126 -3.86 8.47 -16.17
C PRO A 126 -5.04 9.46 -16.11
N GLN A 127 -6.09 9.22 -16.90
CA GLN A 127 -7.29 10.05 -16.92
C GLN A 127 -8.10 9.87 -15.64
N ALA A 128 -8.18 8.64 -15.10
CA ALA A 128 -8.81 8.37 -13.82
C ALA A 128 -8.11 9.10 -12.66
N TRP A 129 -6.78 9.12 -12.64
CA TRP A 129 -6.00 9.88 -11.67
C TRP A 129 -6.25 11.37 -11.74
N GLN A 130 -6.37 11.96 -12.94
CA GLN A 130 -6.73 13.37 -13.09
C GLN A 130 -8.12 13.68 -12.51
N LYS A 131 -9.08 12.75 -12.63
CA LYS A 131 -10.42 12.91 -12.00
C LYS A 131 -10.33 12.81 -10.48
N LEU A 132 -9.60 11.82 -9.95
CA LEU A 132 -9.41 11.64 -8.51
C LEU A 132 -8.65 12.82 -7.88
N ALA A 133 -7.69 13.40 -8.61
CA ALA A 133 -6.93 14.57 -8.17
C ALA A 133 -7.85 15.76 -7.83
N LYS A 134 -8.94 15.97 -8.57
CA LYS A 134 -9.94 17.02 -8.29
C LYS A 134 -10.66 16.83 -6.96
N LYS A 135 -10.67 15.61 -6.42
CA LYS A 135 -11.28 15.21 -5.15
C LYS A 135 -10.25 15.05 -4.02
N THR A 136 -8.96 15.14 -4.34
CA THR A 136 -7.86 14.87 -3.42
C THR A 136 -7.62 16.09 -2.52
N VAL A 137 -7.67 15.89 -1.21
CA VAL A 137 -7.33 16.92 -0.23
C VAL A 137 -5.83 16.98 -0.03
N THR A 138 -5.18 15.82 0.13
CA THR A 138 -3.73 15.71 0.28
C THR A 138 -3.27 14.29 -0.01
N VAL A 139 -1.96 14.13 -0.25
CA VAL A 139 -1.27 12.85 -0.38
C VAL A 139 -0.16 12.82 0.67
N THR A 140 -0.22 11.90 1.63
CA THR A 140 0.74 11.81 2.74
C THR A 140 1.86 10.82 2.43
N LYS A 141 2.99 10.90 3.16
CA LYS A 141 4.09 9.94 2.95
C LYS A 141 3.78 8.55 3.51
N GLY A 142 2.91 8.48 4.51
CA GLY A 142 2.54 7.25 5.17
C GLY A 142 1.13 7.25 5.75
N TRP A 143 0.69 6.05 6.11
CA TRP A 143 -0.69 5.77 6.51
C TRP A 143 -1.10 6.47 7.82
N SER A 144 -0.21 6.47 8.82
CA SER A 144 -0.47 7.09 10.13
C SER A 144 -0.87 8.56 10.01
N GLU A 145 -0.18 9.29 9.13
CA GLU A 145 -0.48 10.69 8.83
C GLU A 145 -1.83 10.85 8.11
N ALA A 146 -2.09 10.04 7.07
CA ALA A 146 -3.35 10.07 6.33
C ALA A 146 -4.55 9.81 7.25
N TYR A 147 -4.46 8.74 8.05
CA TYR A 147 -5.52 8.33 8.96
C TYR A 147 -5.71 9.34 10.10
N GLY A 148 -4.62 9.89 10.64
CA GLY A 148 -4.66 10.95 11.64
C GLY A 148 -5.35 12.23 11.13
N LEU A 149 -5.14 12.60 9.86
CA LEU A 149 -5.85 13.71 9.23
C LEU A 149 -7.33 13.40 8.98
N PHE A 150 -7.66 12.16 8.62
CA PHE A 150 -9.04 11.70 8.45
C PHE A 150 -9.84 11.80 9.76
N LEU A 151 -9.30 11.30 10.87
CA LEU A 151 -9.99 11.31 12.17
C LEU A 151 -10.27 12.72 12.72
N LYS A 152 -9.49 13.72 12.29
CA LYS A 152 -9.65 15.12 12.72
C LYS A 152 -10.66 15.91 11.89
N ARG A 153 -11.23 15.34 10.82
CA ARG A 153 -12.21 15.97 9.93
C ARG A 153 -13.59 15.36 10.07
#